data_AF-A0A2T4X1N1-F1
#
_entry.id   AF-A0A2T4X1N1-F1
#
_cell.length_a   1.000
_cell.length_b   1.000
_cell.length_c   1.000
_cell.angle_alpha   90.00
_cell.angle_beta   90.00
_cell.angle_gamma   90.00
#
_symmetry.space_group_name_H-M   'P 1'
#
loop_
_entity.id
_entity.type
_entity.pdbx_description
1 polymer ?
#
loop_
_entity_poly.entity_id
_entity_poly.type
_entity_poly.pdbx_seq_one_letter_code
_entity_poly.pdbx_strand_id
1 'polypeptide(L)'
;MRPRAFNYDNIHFISLDSYGTSRNVGGAMYNWLENDLMNVTQDWIVAFWHHPPYTKGSHDSDTEGRLIDMRQNFLPLLESYGVDLVLGGHSHSYERTFLMKGHYGNSGSLNPSTMILDNGDGNLTGDGAYQKTVTGPAAGDGAVYVVAGSSGQISGVSQHPAMYTWQNQLGSVLLEVEGGQMTVQFIDNNGNSDDEFTIEKDLDNLPPIANNDSGVTFESVPVVVDVLDNDTDPSGSLDPTSVQVTSGPANGFVSVNPANGEITYTSNPGFSGIETFDYEVCDNGVPAPVLCATATVSIDVQINYAPVANDDAATTNESTATFSW
;
A
#
# COMPACT_ATOMS: atom_id res chain seq x y z
N MET A 1 37.11 -0.57 -7.77
CA MET A 1 36.80 -0.99 -6.38
C MET A 1 36.26 -2.42 -6.46
N ARG A 2 36.21 -3.24 -5.39
CA ARG A 2 35.40 -4.48 -5.46
C ARG A 2 34.00 -4.16 -4.94
N PRO A 3 32.94 -4.77 -5.48
CA PRO A 3 31.60 -4.55 -4.94
C PRO A 3 31.53 -5.05 -3.49
N ARG A 4 30.73 -4.39 -2.66
CA ARG A 4 30.58 -4.66 -1.22
C ARG A 4 29.18 -4.29 -0.76
N ALA A 5 28.71 -4.93 0.29
CA ALA A 5 27.51 -4.53 1.00
C ALA A 5 27.72 -4.54 2.51
N PHE A 6 26.88 -3.80 3.23
CA PHE A 6 26.85 -3.77 4.70
C PHE A 6 25.48 -3.31 5.19
N ASN A 7 25.14 -3.67 6.42
CA ASN A 7 23.93 -3.20 7.07
C ASN A 7 24.25 -2.06 8.04
N TYR A 8 23.36 -1.10 8.12
CA TYR A 8 23.36 -0.07 9.15
C TYR A 8 21.91 0.10 9.61
N ASP A 9 21.62 -0.35 10.82
CA ASP A 9 20.26 -0.44 11.37
C ASP A 9 19.31 -1.21 10.42
N ASN A 10 18.17 -0.62 10.04
CA ASN A 10 17.19 -1.19 9.13
C ASN A 10 17.50 -0.95 7.63
N ILE A 11 18.73 -0.56 7.28
CA ILE A 11 19.16 -0.29 5.92
C ILE A 11 20.24 -1.28 5.47
N HIS A 12 20.05 -1.88 4.30
CA HIS A 12 21.07 -2.63 3.58
C HIS A 12 21.69 -1.76 2.47
N PHE A 13 22.99 -1.47 2.61
CA PHE A 13 23.74 -0.66 1.67
C PHE A 13 24.55 -1.52 0.70
N ILE A 14 24.47 -1.19 -0.59
CA ILE A 14 25.17 -1.89 -1.68
C ILE A 14 26.08 -0.91 -2.42
N SER A 15 27.38 -1.21 -2.50
CA SER A 15 28.36 -0.44 -3.25
C SER A 15 28.83 -1.22 -4.49
N LEU A 16 28.56 -0.68 -5.69
CA LEU A 16 28.96 -1.32 -6.95
C LEU A 16 30.17 -0.64 -7.60
N ASP A 17 30.96 -1.43 -8.33
CA ASP A 17 32.12 -0.94 -9.09
C ASP A 17 31.78 -0.73 -10.56
N SER A 18 31.32 0.48 -10.90
CA SER A 18 30.95 0.81 -12.29
C SER A 18 32.15 1.05 -13.22
N TYR A 19 33.40 1.00 -12.73
CA TYR A 19 34.60 1.25 -13.55
C TYR A 19 35.31 -0.03 -13.99
N GLY A 20 35.87 -0.78 -13.04
CA GLY A 20 36.87 -1.82 -13.30
C GLY A 20 36.31 -3.23 -13.44
N THR A 21 35.21 -3.53 -12.77
CA THR A 21 34.58 -4.85 -12.79
C THR A 21 33.63 -4.97 -13.98
N SER A 22 33.45 -6.19 -14.49
CA SER A 22 32.52 -6.45 -15.59
C SER A 22 31.09 -6.07 -15.20
N ARG A 23 30.43 -5.31 -16.07
CA ARG A 23 29.03 -4.90 -15.96
C ARG A 23 28.08 -5.78 -16.77
N ASN A 24 28.53 -6.95 -17.23
CA ASN A 24 27.69 -7.86 -17.99
C ASN A 24 26.76 -8.66 -17.07
N VAL A 25 25.55 -8.94 -17.54
CA VAL A 25 24.66 -9.94 -16.92
C VAL A 25 25.41 -11.28 -16.84
N GLY A 26 25.31 -11.97 -15.69
CA GLY A 26 26.05 -13.21 -15.43
C GLY A 26 27.54 -13.02 -15.08
N GLY A 27 28.04 -11.78 -15.08
CA GLY A 27 29.40 -11.45 -14.67
C GLY A 27 29.61 -11.53 -13.16
N ALA A 28 30.86 -11.46 -12.71
CA ALA A 28 31.21 -11.63 -11.29
C ALA A 28 30.50 -10.64 -10.35
N MET A 29 30.37 -9.36 -10.74
CA MET A 29 29.65 -8.36 -9.95
C MET A 29 28.14 -8.60 -9.96
N TYR A 30 27.59 -8.99 -11.12
CA TYR A 30 26.16 -9.29 -11.26
C TYR A 30 25.74 -10.47 -10.38
N ASN A 31 26.45 -11.60 -10.47
CA ASN A 31 26.14 -12.80 -9.68
C ASN A 31 26.38 -12.56 -8.18
N TRP A 32 27.39 -11.76 -7.84
CA TRP A 32 27.61 -11.36 -6.45
C TRP A 32 26.44 -10.53 -5.92
N LEU A 33 25.96 -9.55 -6.70
CA LEU A 33 24.84 -8.70 -6.32
C LEU A 33 23.54 -9.50 -6.18
N GLU A 34 23.25 -10.38 -7.13
CA GLU A 34 22.08 -11.26 -7.05
C GLU A 34 22.12 -12.12 -5.79
N ASN A 35 23.29 -12.69 -5.46
CA ASN A 35 23.45 -13.46 -4.23
C ASN A 35 23.28 -12.62 -2.96
N ASP A 36 23.76 -11.39 -2.96
CA ASP A 36 23.62 -10.46 -1.83
C ASP A 36 22.14 -10.09 -1.61
N LEU A 37 21.44 -9.67 -2.67
CA LEU A 37 20.03 -9.27 -2.65
C LEU A 37 19.09 -10.39 -2.18
N MET A 38 19.36 -11.66 -2.54
CA MET A 38 18.58 -12.82 -2.06
C MET A 38 18.58 -13.01 -0.54
N ASN A 39 19.53 -12.39 0.17
CA ASN A 39 19.70 -12.55 1.62
C ASN A 39 19.36 -11.29 2.42
N VAL A 40 18.81 -10.26 1.77
CA VAL A 40 18.44 -9.02 2.44
C VAL A 40 17.19 -9.22 3.29
N THR A 41 17.27 -8.79 4.55
CA THR A 41 16.14 -8.78 5.50
C THR A 41 15.86 -7.39 6.07
N GLN A 42 16.55 -6.37 5.57
CA GLN A 42 16.40 -4.97 5.99
C GLN A 42 15.21 -4.36 5.26
N ASP A 43 14.56 -3.40 5.89
CA ASP A 43 13.39 -2.74 5.31
C ASP A 43 13.78 -1.90 4.09
N TRP A 44 14.94 -1.26 4.18
CA TRP A 44 15.46 -0.35 3.18
C TRP A 44 16.67 -0.93 2.44
N ILE A 45 16.70 -0.74 1.13
CA ILE A 45 17.85 -1.07 0.29
C ILE A 45 18.31 0.18 -0.45
N VAL A 46 19.54 0.59 -0.16
CA VAL A 46 20.19 1.74 -0.81
C VAL A 46 21.41 1.26 -1.57
N ALA A 47 21.42 1.46 -2.88
CA ALA A 47 22.56 1.13 -3.71
C ALA A 47 23.31 2.39 -4.17
N PHE A 48 24.63 2.32 -4.30
CA PHE A 48 25.42 3.45 -4.74
C PHE A 48 26.66 3.06 -5.56
N TRP A 49 27.00 3.89 -6.54
CA TRP A 49 28.20 3.73 -7.38
C TRP A 49 28.54 5.02 -8.13
N HIS A 50 29.64 5.04 -8.87
CA HIS A 50 30.11 6.27 -9.51
C HIS A 50 29.29 6.73 -10.74
N HIS A 51 29.15 5.89 -11.78
CA HIS A 51 28.51 6.27 -13.06
C HIS A 51 26.98 6.10 -13.04
N PRO A 52 26.17 7.17 -13.02
CA PRO A 52 24.73 7.08 -12.80
C PRO A 52 23.99 6.53 -14.02
N PRO A 53 22.90 5.75 -13.84
CA PRO A 53 22.08 5.24 -14.95
C PRO A 53 21.36 6.31 -15.76
N TYR A 54 21.01 7.42 -15.11
CA TYR A 54 20.28 8.53 -15.71
C TYR A 54 21.05 9.81 -15.43
N THR A 55 21.49 10.50 -16.47
CA THR A 55 22.03 11.86 -16.39
C THR A 55 22.14 12.46 -17.79
N LYS A 56 21.90 13.77 -17.89
CA LYS A 56 22.33 14.58 -19.04
C LYS A 56 23.09 15.83 -18.60
N GLY A 57 23.55 15.90 -17.35
CA GLY A 57 24.22 17.06 -16.79
C GLY A 57 25.56 17.31 -17.49
N SER A 58 26.67 16.90 -16.88
CA SER A 58 28.00 16.97 -17.52
C SER A 58 28.39 15.68 -18.25
N HIS A 59 27.58 14.65 -18.12
CA HIS A 59 27.70 13.34 -18.76
C HIS A 59 26.36 12.93 -19.37
N ASP A 60 26.39 12.04 -20.37
CA ASP A 60 25.18 11.63 -21.10
C ASP A 60 24.97 10.11 -21.03
N SER A 61 23.97 9.70 -20.24
CA SER A 61 23.60 8.30 -20.05
C SER A 61 23.05 7.62 -21.31
N ASP A 62 22.82 8.34 -22.41
CA ASP A 62 22.41 7.74 -23.69
C ASP A 62 23.58 7.41 -24.62
N THR A 63 24.77 7.95 -24.35
CA THR A 63 25.94 7.79 -25.23
C THR A 63 27.13 7.11 -24.55
N GLU A 64 27.20 7.14 -23.22
CA GLU A 64 28.32 6.61 -22.47
C GLU A 64 28.09 5.17 -22.02
N GLY A 65 28.88 4.24 -22.58
CA GLY A 65 28.68 2.80 -22.39
C GLY A 65 28.64 2.32 -20.94
N ARG A 66 29.40 2.91 -20.02
CA ARG A 66 29.37 2.49 -18.60
C ARG A 66 28.03 2.80 -17.93
N LEU A 67 27.45 3.96 -18.24
CA LEU A 67 26.15 4.40 -17.70
C LEU A 67 25.04 3.54 -18.29
N ILE A 68 25.12 3.29 -19.60
CA ILE A 68 24.21 2.39 -20.33
C ILE A 68 24.25 0.98 -19.74
N ASP A 69 25.44 0.42 -19.51
CA ASP A 69 25.60 -0.93 -18.93
C ASP A 69 24.96 -1.01 -17.54
N MET A 70 25.18 0.00 -16.68
CA MET A 70 24.56 0.03 -15.34
C MET A 70 23.03 0.11 -15.45
N ARG A 71 22.51 0.96 -16.34
CA ARG A 71 21.07 1.11 -16.58
C ARG A 71 20.43 -0.19 -17.10
N GLN A 72 21.02 -0.81 -18.12
CA GLN A 72 20.42 -1.94 -18.82
C GLN A 72 20.59 -3.26 -18.08
N ASN A 73 21.73 -3.46 -17.40
CA ASN A 73 22.05 -4.76 -16.82
C ASN A 73 21.75 -4.82 -15.32
N PHE A 74 21.94 -3.73 -14.56
CA PHE A 74 21.82 -3.78 -13.09
C PHE A 74 20.47 -3.30 -12.57
N LEU A 75 19.84 -2.31 -13.21
CA LEU A 75 18.53 -1.83 -12.75
C LEU A 75 17.43 -2.90 -12.77
N PRO A 76 17.31 -3.76 -13.82
CA PRO A 76 16.32 -4.83 -13.78
C PRO A 76 16.46 -5.76 -12.58
N LEU A 77 17.71 -6.04 -12.17
CA LEU A 77 18.00 -6.85 -11.00
C LEU A 77 17.70 -6.09 -9.70
N LEU A 78 18.14 -4.85 -9.58
CA LEU A 78 17.88 -4.03 -8.39
C LEU A 78 16.38 -3.81 -8.16
N GLU A 79 15.63 -3.49 -9.21
CA GLU A 79 14.17 -3.32 -9.15
C GLU A 79 13.43 -4.63 -8.86
N SER A 80 13.94 -5.79 -9.33
CA SER A 80 13.33 -7.08 -9.03
C SER A 80 13.49 -7.52 -7.57
N TYR A 81 14.42 -6.90 -6.83
CA TYR A 81 14.63 -7.14 -5.41
C TYR A 81 14.22 -5.94 -4.54
N GLY A 82 13.52 -4.95 -5.11
CA GLY A 82 12.90 -3.88 -4.32
C GLY A 82 13.87 -2.84 -3.76
N VAL A 83 14.91 -2.47 -4.52
CA VAL A 83 15.78 -1.33 -4.18
C VAL A 83 14.98 -0.03 -4.14
N ASP A 84 15.31 0.83 -3.18
CA ASP A 84 14.55 2.07 -2.90
C ASP A 84 15.20 3.31 -3.49
N LEU A 85 16.50 3.40 -3.26
CA LEU A 85 17.29 4.57 -3.59
C LEU A 85 18.58 4.13 -4.25
N VAL A 86 18.90 4.78 -5.37
CA VAL A 86 20.16 4.61 -6.07
C VAL A 86 20.90 5.94 -6.10
N LEU A 87 22.11 5.97 -5.55
CA LEU A 87 22.97 7.14 -5.52
C LEU A 87 24.12 7.00 -6.53
N GLY A 88 24.23 7.98 -7.41
CA GLY A 88 25.26 8.14 -8.41
C GLY A 88 26.08 9.41 -8.21
N GLY A 89 27.15 9.56 -9.01
CA GLY A 89 27.91 10.80 -9.11
C GLY A 89 28.30 11.05 -10.56
N HIS A 90 29.59 11.26 -10.82
CA HIS A 90 30.20 11.42 -12.15
C HIS A 90 29.76 12.66 -12.93
N SER A 91 28.46 12.85 -13.17
CA SER A 91 27.91 14.12 -13.62
C SER A 91 28.03 15.15 -12.50
N HIS A 92 28.66 16.29 -12.79
CA HIS A 92 28.92 17.33 -11.80
C HIS A 92 27.70 18.25 -11.62
N SER A 93 26.56 17.66 -11.30
CA SER A 93 25.30 18.33 -10.98
C SER A 93 24.55 17.52 -9.92
N TYR A 94 23.56 18.15 -9.32
CA TYR A 94 22.52 17.42 -8.58
C TYR A 94 21.37 17.11 -9.54
N GLU A 95 20.94 15.85 -9.59
CA GLU A 95 19.83 15.41 -10.44
C GLU A 95 19.02 14.37 -9.68
N ARG A 96 17.69 14.44 -9.74
CA ARG A 96 16.81 13.47 -9.08
C ARG A 96 15.69 13.06 -10.02
N THR A 97 15.44 11.76 -10.14
CA THR A 97 14.28 11.25 -10.87
C THR A 97 12.99 11.34 -10.07
N PHE A 98 11.87 11.24 -10.77
CA PHE A 98 10.60 10.81 -10.16
C PHE A 98 10.74 9.41 -9.53
N LEU A 99 9.74 8.97 -8.75
CA LEU A 99 9.60 7.55 -8.42
C LEU A 99 9.24 6.78 -9.69
N MET A 100 10.08 5.83 -10.07
CA MET A 100 9.96 5.19 -11.39
C MET A 100 10.37 3.72 -11.38
N LYS A 101 9.92 3.00 -12.41
CA LYS A 101 10.29 1.60 -12.66
C LYS A 101 10.38 1.28 -14.15
N GLY A 102 11.11 0.23 -14.49
CA GLY A 102 11.07 -0.39 -15.82
C GLY A 102 11.71 0.42 -16.94
N HIS A 103 12.40 1.52 -16.65
CA HIS A 103 13.00 2.37 -17.67
C HIS A 103 14.47 2.03 -17.95
N TYR A 104 14.72 0.99 -18.74
CA TYR A 104 16.10 0.53 -19.00
C TYR A 104 16.71 1.04 -20.32
N GLY A 105 15.87 1.60 -21.20
CA GLY A 105 16.29 2.16 -22.50
C GLY A 105 16.86 3.57 -22.40
N ASN A 106 17.15 4.17 -23.55
CA ASN A 106 17.63 5.56 -23.63
C ASN A 106 16.54 6.58 -23.26
N SER A 107 16.90 7.85 -23.09
CA SER A 107 15.96 8.87 -22.66
C SER A 107 14.69 8.97 -23.53
N GLY A 108 14.81 8.68 -24.83
CA GLY A 108 13.70 8.73 -25.78
C GLY A 108 12.71 7.57 -25.66
N SER A 109 13.06 6.50 -24.93
CA SER A 109 12.18 5.37 -24.67
C SER A 109 11.39 5.49 -23.37
N LEU A 110 11.53 6.59 -22.62
CA LEU A 110 10.74 6.81 -21.41
C LEU A 110 9.27 6.96 -21.80
N ASN A 111 8.41 6.11 -21.25
CA ASN A 111 6.97 6.25 -21.32
C ASN A 111 6.41 6.63 -19.94
N PRO A 112 6.17 7.92 -19.67
CA PRO A 112 5.73 8.40 -18.36
C PRO A 112 4.49 7.67 -17.83
N SER A 113 3.53 7.33 -18.70
CA SER A 113 2.28 6.67 -18.30
C SER A 113 2.43 5.25 -17.72
N THR A 114 3.61 4.65 -17.87
CA THR A 114 3.87 3.26 -17.43
C THR A 114 5.14 3.12 -16.59
N MET A 115 6.06 4.10 -16.69
CA MET A 115 7.38 4.03 -16.06
C MET A 115 7.53 5.03 -14.91
N ILE A 116 6.74 6.11 -14.87
CA ILE A 116 6.70 7.02 -13.72
C ILE A 116 5.52 6.58 -12.86
N LEU A 117 5.81 6.14 -11.64
CA LEU A 117 4.81 5.68 -10.68
C LEU A 117 4.15 6.86 -9.97
N ASP A 118 4.98 7.86 -9.66
CA ASP A 118 4.56 9.10 -9.05
C ASP A 118 5.31 10.24 -9.73
N ASN A 119 4.57 11.17 -10.33
CA ASN A 119 5.12 12.33 -11.03
C ASN A 119 5.18 13.58 -10.14
N GLY A 120 4.94 13.42 -8.84
CA GLY A 120 5.02 14.46 -7.84
C GLY A 120 6.43 14.77 -7.35
N ASP A 121 6.50 15.76 -6.48
CA ASP A 121 7.73 16.22 -5.82
C ASP A 121 8.25 15.23 -4.77
N GLY A 122 7.36 14.41 -4.21
CA GLY A 122 7.71 13.44 -3.18
C GLY A 122 7.98 14.11 -1.83
N ASN A 123 7.68 15.39 -1.67
CA ASN A 123 7.87 16.15 -0.44
C ASN A 123 6.63 16.01 0.45
N LEU A 124 6.81 15.65 1.72
CA LEU A 124 5.72 15.52 2.70
C LEU A 124 4.84 16.77 2.82
N THR A 125 5.42 17.95 2.66
CA THR A 125 4.72 19.24 2.73
C THR A 125 4.26 19.76 1.36
N GLY A 126 4.70 19.12 0.28
CA GLY A 126 4.35 19.38 -1.11
C GLY A 126 3.16 18.55 -1.55
N ASP A 127 3.37 17.61 -2.48
CA ASP A 127 2.32 16.70 -2.96
C ASP A 127 2.26 15.35 -2.23
N GLY A 128 3.07 15.18 -1.18
CA GLY A 128 3.11 14.00 -0.34
C GLY A 128 4.37 13.15 -0.60
N ALA A 129 4.67 12.24 0.32
CA ALA A 129 5.77 11.31 0.13
C ALA A 129 5.48 10.28 -0.97
N TYR A 130 6.54 9.80 -1.61
CA TYR A 130 6.47 8.62 -2.47
C TYR A 130 6.10 7.38 -1.65
N GLN A 131 5.08 6.64 -2.10
CA GLN A 131 4.54 5.50 -1.36
C GLN A 131 5.05 4.17 -1.92
N LYS A 132 5.43 3.25 -1.03
CA LYS A 132 5.72 1.84 -1.36
C LYS A 132 4.71 0.92 -0.68
N THR A 133 4.43 -0.22 -1.29
CA THR A 133 3.23 -1.02 -0.98
C THR A 133 3.37 -1.96 0.22
N VAL A 134 4.59 -2.21 0.68
CA VAL A 134 4.89 -3.09 1.81
C VAL A 134 6.08 -2.57 2.61
N THR A 135 6.13 -2.91 3.89
CA THR A 135 7.36 -2.86 4.69
C THR A 135 8.33 -3.93 4.14
N GLY A 136 9.57 -3.54 3.86
CA GLY A 136 10.57 -4.45 3.29
C GLY A 136 10.86 -4.31 1.79
N PRO A 137 11.73 -5.19 1.25
CA PRO A 137 12.01 -5.23 -0.18
C PRO A 137 10.82 -5.78 -0.98
N ALA A 138 10.26 -4.96 -1.88
CA ALA A 138 9.16 -5.34 -2.78
C ALA A 138 9.53 -5.15 -4.25
N ALA A 139 9.45 -6.22 -5.03
CA ALA A 139 9.69 -6.18 -6.46
C ALA A 139 8.63 -5.30 -7.16
N GLY A 140 9.08 -4.36 -8.00
CA GLY A 140 8.19 -3.58 -8.86
C GLY A 140 7.54 -2.35 -8.23
N ASP A 141 7.95 -1.96 -7.02
CA ASP A 141 7.57 -0.69 -6.37
C ASP A 141 8.43 0.50 -6.81
N GLY A 142 9.37 0.26 -7.73
CA GLY A 142 10.23 1.29 -8.30
C GLY A 142 11.29 1.80 -7.33
N ALA A 143 12.08 2.75 -7.81
CA ALA A 143 13.15 3.39 -7.06
C ALA A 143 13.27 4.87 -7.44
N VAL A 144 13.91 5.65 -6.58
CA VAL A 144 14.38 7.00 -6.90
C VAL A 144 15.88 6.94 -7.22
N TYR A 145 16.29 7.59 -8.30
CA TYR A 145 17.66 7.65 -8.76
C TYR A 145 18.18 9.08 -8.59
N VAL A 146 19.24 9.24 -7.80
CA VAL A 146 19.84 10.53 -7.48
C VAL A 146 21.28 10.58 -7.97
N VAL A 147 21.63 11.66 -8.65
CA VAL A 147 23.00 12.03 -8.99
C VAL A 147 23.44 13.09 -7.97
N ALA A 148 24.38 12.73 -7.11
CA ALA A 148 24.96 13.61 -6.10
C ALA A 148 26.43 13.94 -6.44
N GLY A 149 26.68 14.44 -7.65
CA GLY A 149 28.04 14.63 -8.17
C GLY A 149 28.61 16.04 -8.01
N SER A 150 27.91 16.94 -7.32
CA SER A 150 28.24 18.36 -7.25
C SER A 150 28.91 18.83 -5.94
N SER A 151 29.56 17.95 -5.18
CA SER A 151 30.14 18.32 -3.88
C SER A 151 31.40 19.19 -3.93
N GLY A 152 32.05 19.29 -5.09
CA GLY A 152 33.29 20.07 -5.27
C GLY A 152 33.53 20.62 -6.67
N GLN A 153 32.67 20.27 -7.62
CA GLN A 153 32.70 20.78 -8.99
C GLN A 153 31.28 20.84 -9.53
N ILE A 154 30.98 21.82 -10.38
CA ILE A 154 29.71 21.94 -11.08
C ILE A 154 29.95 22.12 -12.59
N SER A 155 29.19 21.39 -13.40
CA SER A 155 29.15 21.56 -14.85
C SER A 155 27.94 20.84 -15.45
N GLY A 156 27.68 21.08 -16.72
CA GLY A 156 26.51 20.52 -17.40
C GLY A 156 25.35 21.49 -17.48
N VAL A 157 24.51 21.31 -18.49
CA VAL A 157 23.38 22.23 -18.77
C VAL A 157 22.15 21.51 -19.35
N SER A 158 22.15 20.18 -19.40
CA SER A 158 21.02 19.41 -19.93
C SER A 158 20.45 18.48 -18.85
N GLN A 159 19.16 18.17 -18.99
CA GLN A 159 18.39 17.40 -18.03
C GLN A 159 17.87 16.14 -18.72
N HIS A 160 18.01 15.00 -18.04
CA HIS A 160 17.41 13.76 -18.51
C HIS A 160 15.88 13.83 -18.29
N PRO A 161 15.02 13.40 -19.24
CA PRO A 161 13.56 13.43 -19.12
C PRO A 161 12.97 12.68 -17.92
N ALA A 162 13.73 11.75 -17.33
CA ALA A 162 13.34 11.05 -16.12
C ALA A 162 13.50 11.89 -14.85
N MET A 163 14.18 13.04 -14.92
CA MET A 163 14.48 13.89 -13.77
C MET A 163 13.26 14.73 -13.38
N TYR A 164 12.84 14.63 -12.12
CA TYR A 164 11.98 15.61 -11.47
C TYR A 164 12.71 16.96 -11.38
N THR A 165 13.95 16.94 -10.86
CA THR A 165 14.76 18.14 -10.71
C THR A 165 16.20 17.96 -11.19
N TRP A 166 16.79 19.08 -11.58
CA TRP A 166 18.20 19.19 -11.97
C TRP A 166 18.72 20.54 -11.49
N GLN A 167 19.89 20.53 -10.85
CA GLN A 167 20.51 21.73 -10.29
C GLN A 167 22.02 21.74 -10.55
N ASN A 168 22.51 22.83 -11.16
CA ASN A 168 23.93 23.06 -11.41
C ASN A 168 24.55 23.92 -10.30
N GLN A 169 24.56 23.38 -9.08
CA GLN A 169 25.08 24.06 -7.90
C GLN A 169 25.80 23.12 -6.94
N LEU A 170 26.68 23.69 -6.14
CA LEU A 170 27.48 22.93 -5.17
C LEU A 170 26.60 22.50 -4.00
N GLY A 171 26.73 21.25 -3.59
CA GLY A 171 26.01 20.73 -2.44
C GLY A 171 26.28 19.26 -2.16
N SER A 172 25.56 18.71 -1.19
CA SER A 172 25.66 17.32 -0.77
C SER A 172 24.29 16.76 -0.43
N VAL A 173 24.15 15.44 -0.52
CA VAL A 173 22.92 14.75 -0.11
C VAL A 173 23.01 14.32 1.35
N LEU A 174 21.98 14.62 2.11
CA LEU A 174 21.69 14.04 3.43
C LEU A 174 20.63 12.95 3.25
N LEU A 175 20.83 11.80 3.89
CA LEU A 175 19.91 10.68 3.93
C LEU A 175 19.57 10.41 5.39
N GLU A 176 18.29 10.49 5.72
CA GLU A 176 17.73 10.19 7.04
C GLU A 176 16.72 9.06 6.89
N VAL A 177 16.75 8.10 7.81
CA VAL A 177 15.81 6.97 7.83
C VAL A 177 15.33 6.79 9.26
N GLU A 178 14.01 6.85 9.44
CA GLU A 178 13.34 6.67 10.72
C GLU A 178 12.16 5.71 10.52
N GLY A 179 12.30 4.47 10.99
CA GLY A 179 11.28 3.43 10.79
C GLY A 179 10.98 3.21 9.30
N GLY A 180 9.69 3.30 8.94
CA GLY A 180 9.20 3.24 7.57
C GLY A 180 9.25 4.57 6.82
N GLN A 181 10.04 5.57 7.24
CA GLN A 181 10.26 6.79 6.45
C GLN A 181 11.74 6.96 6.07
N MET A 182 12.00 7.24 4.80
CA MET A 182 13.31 7.62 4.26
C MET A 182 13.23 9.01 3.64
N THR A 183 13.94 9.98 4.23
CA THR A 183 14.00 11.36 3.75
C THR A 183 15.36 11.65 3.16
N VAL A 184 15.38 12.28 1.98
CA VAL A 184 16.60 12.63 1.25
C VAL A 184 16.56 14.11 0.91
N GLN A 185 17.57 14.84 1.35
CA GLN A 185 17.70 16.28 1.14
C GLN A 185 18.96 16.60 0.35
N PHE A 186 18.86 17.53 -0.60
CA PHE A 186 20.01 18.18 -1.20
C PHE A 186 20.29 19.49 -0.48
N ILE A 187 21.44 19.54 0.19
CA ILE A 187 21.89 20.70 0.97
C ILE A 187 22.95 21.47 0.17
N ASP A 188 22.69 22.76 -0.09
CA ASP A 188 23.60 23.64 -0.80
C ASP A 188 24.84 24.02 0.03
N ASN A 189 25.78 24.76 -0.56
CA ASN A 189 26.99 25.22 0.12
C ASN A 189 26.77 26.30 1.21
N ASN A 190 25.55 26.82 1.33
CA ASN A 190 25.14 27.77 2.37
C ASN A 190 24.38 27.07 3.52
N GLY A 191 24.07 25.78 3.38
CA GLY A 191 23.30 25.00 4.35
C GLY A 191 21.78 25.03 4.13
N ASN A 192 21.31 25.52 2.97
CA ASN A 192 19.90 25.49 2.61
C ASN A 192 19.52 24.12 2.03
N SER A 193 18.32 23.63 2.35
CA SER A 193 17.71 22.49 1.66
C SER A 193 17.03 22.99 0.39
N ASP A 194 17.60 22.65 -0.78
CA ASP A 194 17.16 23.13 -2.09
C ASP A 194 16.37 22.08 -2.89
N ASP A 195 16.35 20.84 -2.42
CA ASP A 195 15.43 19.78 -2.84
C ASP A 195 15.29 18.78 -1.70
N GLU A 196 14.09 18.25 -1.51
CA GLU A 196 13.79 17.25 -0.49
C GLU A 196 12.67 16.36 -0.99
N PHE A 197 12.84 15.05 -0.81
CA PHE A 197 11.78 14.07 -1.00
C PHE A 197 11.82 13.02 0.10
N THR A 198 10.70 12.32 0.25
CA THR A 198 10.47 11.26 1.22
C THR A 198 9.93 10.04 0.50
N ILE A 199 10.41 8.86 0.87
CA ILE A 199 9.82 7.56 0.54
C ILE A 199 9.25 6.98 1.83
N GLU A 200 8.01 6.49 1.79
CA GLU A 200 7.36 5.80 2.91
C GLU A 200 7.16 4.31 2.61
N LYS A 201 7.61 3.49 3.55
CA LYS A 201 7.51 2.02 3.70
C LYS A 201 7.01 1.68 5.11
N ASP A 202 6.05 2.40 5.61
CA ASP A 202 5.15 1.85 6.60
C ASP A 202 3.85 2.54 6.30
N LEU A 203 2.95 1.76 5.74
CA LEU A 203 1.58 2.11 5.83
C LEU A 203 1.21 1.48 7.16
N ASP A 204 1.08 2.31 8.22
CA ASP A 204 0.63 1.96 9.59
C ASP A 204 -0.77 1.31 9.58
N ASN A 205 -1.15 0.60 8.51
CA ASN A 205 -2.43 -0.02 8.36
C ASN A 205 -2.54 -1.20 9.32
N LEU A 206 -3.43 -1.06 10.30
CA LEU A 206 -3.82 -2.08 11.24
C LEU A 206 -5.14 -2.65 10.74
N PRO A 207 -5.36 -3.97 10.87
CA PRO A 207 -6.62 -4.56 10.43
C PRO A 207 -7.80 -3.94 11.20
N PRO A 208 -9.00 -3.96 10.59
CA PRO A 208 -10.23 -3.66 11.29
C PRO A 208 -10.35 -4.39 12.63
N ILE A 209 -11.06 -3.78 13.56
CA ILE A 209 -11.53 -4.41 14.80
C ILE A 209 -13.01 -4.71 14.61
N ALA A 210 -13.29 -5.93 14.17
CA ALA A 210 -14.65 -6.45 14.04
C ALA A 210 -15.16 -6.99 15.40
N ASN A 211 -16.33 -6.51 15.84
CA ASN A 211 -16.95 -6.89 17.10
C ASN A 211 -18.19 -7.78 16.84
N ASN A 212 -18.45 -8.70 17.77
CA ASN A 212 -19.58 -9.61 17.61
C ASN A 212 -20.93 -8.88 17.70
N ASP A 213 -21.86 -9.31 16.87
CA ASP A 213 -23.18 -8.72 16.75
C ASP A 213 -24.27 -9.63 17.31
N SER A 214 -25.41 -9.03 17.60
CA SER A 214 -26.59 -9.78 18.03
C SER A 214 -27.88 -9.21 17.46
N GLY A 215 -28.85 -10.09 17.23
CA GLY A 215 -30.18 -9.74 16.79
C GLY A 215 -31.24 -10.63 17.43
N VAL A 216 -32.47 -10.18 17.42
CA VAL A 216 -33.63 -10.95 17.88
C VAL A 216 -34.70 -10.88 16.81
N THR A 217 -35.30 -12.02 16.51
CA THR A 217 -36.45 -12.08 15.59
C THR A 217 -37.41 -13.19 16.00
N PHE A 218 -38.57 -13.21 15.36
CA PHE A 218 -39.47 -14.35 15.42
C PHE A 218 -39.20 -15.31 14.26
N GLU A 219 -39.59 -16.57 14.41
CA GLU A 219 -39.45 -17.57 13.35
C GLU A 219 -40.00 -17.05 12.00
N SER A 220 -39.23 -17.28 10.93
CA SER A 220 -39.55 -16.83 9.56
C SER A 220 -39.72 -15.32 9.36
N VAL A 221 -39.38 -14.48 10.36
CA VAL A 221 -39.38 -13.03 10.24
C VAL A 221 -37.94 -12.56 9.95
N PRO A 222 -37.68 -11.86 8.83
CA PRO A 222 -36.37 -11.32 8.54
C PRO A 222 -35.94 -10.29 9.58
N VAL A 223 -34.66 -10.31 9.96
CA VAL A 223 -34.02 -9.29 10.78
C VAL A 223 -32.81 -8.72 10.05
N VAL A 224 -32.68 -7.40 10.07
CA VAL A 224 -31.54 -6.67 9.53
C VAL A 224 -30.61 -6.36 10.71
N VAL A 225 -29.33 -6.68 10.54
CA VAL A 225 -28.25 -6.37 11.49
C VAL A 225 -27.27 -5.44 10.79
N ASP A 226 -27.09 -4.25 11.35
CA ASP A 226 -26.02 -3.33 10.95
C ASP A 226 -24.74 -3.76 11.66
N VAL A 227 -24.01 -4.66 11.01
CA VAL A 227 -22.81 -5.29 11.59
C VAL A 227 -21.63 -4.33 11.71
N LEU A 228 -21.69 -3.14 11.09
CA LEU A 228 -20.60 -2.18 11.12
C LEU A 228 -20.76 -1.10 12.20
N ASP A 229 -21.91 -1.02 12.88
CA ASP A 229 -22.22 0.03 13.87
C ASP A 229 -21.29 -0.01 15.10
N ASN A 230 -20.74 -1.18 15.42
CA ASN A 230 -19.79 -1.42 16.51
C ASN A 230 -18.37 -1.75 16.03
N ASP A 231 -18.11 -1.75 14.73
CA ASP A 231 -16.80 -2.03 14.15
C ASP A 231 -15.99 -0.74 13.98
N THR A 232 -14.66 -0.86 14.05
CA THR A 232 -13.77 0.29 13.86
C THR A 232 -12.53 -0.10 13.10
N ASP A 233 -11.89 0.87 12.45
CA ASP A 233 -10.57 0.71 11.85
C ASP A 233 -9.59 1.69 12.52
N PRO A 234 -8.47 1.24 13.10
CA PRO A 234 -7.52 2.13 13.77
C PRO A 234 -6.73 3.05 12.84
N SER A 235 -6.59 2.67 11.57
CA SER A 235 -5.66 3.27 10.61
C SER A 235 -6.36 4.03 9.48
N GLY A 236 -7.67 3.85 9.34
CA GLY A 236 -8.48 4.50 8.32
C GLY A 236 -9.98 4.29 8.54
N SER A 237 -10.64 3.82 7.49
CA SER A 237 -12.08 3.58 7.48
C SER A 237 -12.39 2.20 6.91
N LEU A 238 -13.40 1.56 7.49
CA LEU A 238 -13.99 0.34 6.93
C LEU A 238 -14.54 0.62 5.52
N ASP A 239 -14.47 -0.37 4.64
CA ASP A 239 -15.18 -0.41 3.37
C ASP A 239 -16.48 -1.21 3.52
N PRO A 240 -17.67 -0.56 3.60
CA PRO A 240 -18.93 -1.27 3.76
C PRO A 240 -19.27 -2.19 2.58
N THR A 241 -18.66 -1.96 1.41
CA THR A 241 -18.88 -2.79 0.22
C THR A 241 -18.09 -4.09 0.25
N SER A 242 -17.14 -4.22 1.19
CA SER A 242 -16.30 -5.41 1.40
C SER A 242 -16.98 -6.49 2.26
N VAL A 243 -18.07 -6.15 2.96
CA VAL A 243 -18.73 -7.08 3.89
C VAL A 243 -19.18 -8.34 3.17
N GLN A 244 -18.75 -9.49 3.68
CA GLN A 244 -19.14 -10.80 3.17
C GLN A 244 -19.33 -11.82 4.27
N VAL A 245 -20.26 -12.75 4.08
CA VAL A 245 -20.47 -13.88 4.99
C VAL A 245 -19.47 -14.99 4.66
N THR A 246 -18.58 -15.30 5.59
CA THR A 246 -17.52 -16.32 5.43
C THR A 246 -17.98 -17.70 5.88
N SER A 247 -18.92 -17.76 6.83
CA SER A 247 -19.56 -18.99 7.31
C SER A 247 -21.04 -18.74 7.53
N GLY A 248 -21.91 -19.37 6.72
CA GLY A 248 -23.36 -19.16 6.78
C GLY A 248 -24.06 -19.87 7.95
N PRO A 249 -25.31 -19.48 8.27
CA PRO A 249 -26.08 -20.08 9.36
C PRO A 249 -26.51 -21.53 9.06
N ALA A 250 -26.72 -22.33 10.10
CA ALA A 250 -27.18 -23.71 9.95
C ALA A 250 -28.68 -23.83 9.62
N ASN A 251 -29.52 -22.89 10.09
CA ASN A 251 -30.98 -22.94 10.02
C ASN A 251 -31.59 -21.66 9.44
N GLY A 252 -31.11 -21.23 8.28
CA GLY A 252 -31.68 -20.11 7.56
C GLY A 252 -30.84 -19.70 6.36
N PHE A 253 -31.03 -18.48 5.92
CA PHE A 253 -30.20 -17.85 4.90
C PHE A 253 -29.93 -16.39 5.25
N VAL A 254 -28.85 -15.86 4.67
CA VAL A 254 -28.41 -14.48 4.84
C VAL A 254 -28.23 -13.82 3.49
N SER A 255 -28.44 -12.51 3.43
CA SER A 255 -28.10 -11.66 2.29
C SER A 255 -27.44 -10.38 2.78
N VAL A 256 -26.34 -9.98 2.13
CA VAL A 256 -25.62 -8.73 2.42
C VAL A 256 -26.08 -7.64 1.46
N ASN A 257 -26.31 -6.43 1.97
CA ASN A 257 -26.56 -5.26 1.15
C ASN A 257 -25.22 -4.71 0.61
N PRO A 258 -24.99 -4.73 -0.71
CA PRO A 258 -23.69 -4.39 -1.29
C PRO A 258 -23.32 -2.90 -1.19
N ALA A 259 -24.25 -2.04 -0.78
CA ALA A 259 -24.01 -0.60 -0.67
C ALA A 259 -23.56 -0.17 0.73
N ASN A 260 -23.99 -0.87 1.77
CA ASN A 260 -23.77 -0.46 3.17
C ASN A 260 -23.36 -1.60 4.11
N GLY A 261 -23.28 -2.85 3.64
CA GLY A 261 -22.81 -3.99 4.43
C GLY A 261 -23.85 -4.59 5.38
N GLU A 262 -25.07 -4.05 5.48
CA GLU A 262 -26.11 -4.61 6.36
C GLU A 262 -26.44 -6.06 5.99
N ILE A 263 -26.53 -6.93 7.00
CA ILE A 263 -26.83 -8.36 6.80
C ILE A 263 -28.28 -8.63 7.20
N THR A 264 -29.06 -9.18 6.28
CA THR A 264 -30.43 -9.66 6.57
C THR A 264 -30.41 -11.18 6.78
N TYR A 265 -30.83 -11.64 7.96
CA TYR A 265 -31.03 -13.06 8.25
C TYR A 265 -32.53 -13.42 8.25
N THR A 266 -32.87 -14.57 7.69
CA THR A 266 -34.21 -15.17 7.80
C THR A 266 -34.08 -16.64 8.18
N SER A 267 -34.74 -17.04 9.27
CA SER A 267 -34.71 -18.43 9.74
C SER A 267 -35.50 -19.36 8.82
N ASN A 268 -35.14 -20.65 8.83
CA ASN A 268 -36.00 -21.67 8.25
C ASN A 268 -37.33 -21.74 9.03
N PRO A 269 -38.46 -22.06 8.36
CA PRO A 269 -39.73 -22.27 9.03
C PRO A 269 -39.64 -23.33 10.15
N GLY A 270 -40.15 -23.00 11.34
CA GLY A 270 -40.16 -23.89 12.50
C GLY A 270 -38.84 -23.95 13.30
N PHE A 271 -37.80 -23.21 12.89
CA PHE A 271 -36.59 -23.08 13.69
C PHE A 271 -36.81 -22.04 14.81
N SER A 272 -36.40 -22.41 16.03
CA SER A 272 -36.28 -21.51 17.17
C SER A 272 -35.03 -21.87 17.97
N GLY A 273 -34.42 -20.88 18.61
CA GLY A 273 -33.14 -20.99 19.30
C GLY A 273 -32.10 -20.03 18.76
N ILE A 274 -30.86 -20.22 19.21
CA ILE A 274 -29.72 -19.39 18.80
C ILE A 274 -29.15 -19.92 17.47
N GLU A 275 -29.02 -19.02 16.51
CA GLU A 275 -28.29 -19.24 15.26
C GLU A 275 -27.05 -18.35 15.22
N THR A 276 -25.96 -18.84 14.63
CA THR A 276 -24.71 -18.08 14.50
C THR A 276 -24.15 -18.18 13.09
N PHE A 277 -23.58 -17.09 12.61
CA PHE A 277 -22.83 -17.05 11.34
C PHE A 277 -21.69 -16.04 11.47
N ASP A 278 -20.65 -16.20 10.64
CA ASP A 278 -19.49 -15.32 10.65
C ASP A 278 -19.45 -14.46 9.39
N TYR A 279 -19.01 -13.21 9.56
CA TYR A 279 -18.74 -12.30 8.46
C TYR A 279 -17.30 -11.80 8.52
N GLU A 280 -16.86 -11.21 7.41
CA GLU A 280 -15.60 -10.50 7.25
C GLU A 280 -15.89 -9.10 6.73
N VAL A 281 -15.14 -8.12 7.22
CA VAL A 281 -15.08 -6.75 6.71
C VAL A 281 -13.63 -6.35 6.54
N CYS A 282 -13.35 -5.55 5.51
CA CYS A 282 -12.03 -5.01 5.22
C CYS A 282 -12.03 -3.49 5.31
N ASP A 283 -10.84 -2.92 5.47
CA ASP A 283 -10.61 -1.48 5.27
C ASP A 283 -10.58 -1.11 3.78
N ASN A 284 -10.45 0.19 3.50
CA ASN A 284 -10.36 0.73 2.15
C ASN A 284 -8.95 0.66 1.51
N GLY A 285 -7.97 0.05 2.19
CA GLY A 285 -6.58 -0.01 1.78
C GLY A 285 -5.89 1.36 1.73
N VAL A 286 -6.34 2.31 2.56
CA VAL A 286 -5.73 3.62 2.72
C VAL A 286 -5.55 3.92 4.22
N PRO A 287 -4.35 3.71 4.78
CA PRO A 287 -3.12 3.24 4.12
C PRO A 287 -3.20 1.79 3.59
N ALA A 288 -2.50 1.44 2.51
CA ALA A 288 -2.47 0.07 1.97
C ALA A 288 -1.65 -0.89 2.86
N PRO A 289 -1.69 -2.23 2.66
CA PRO A 289 -2.61 -2.98 1.81
C PRO A 289 -4.02 -3.02 2.43
N VAL A 290 -5.00 -3.57 1.71
CA VAL A 290 -6.31 -3.87 2.31
C VAL A 290 -6.13 -4.95 3.39
N LEU A 291 -6.57 -4.69 4.62
CA LEU A 291 -6.63 -5.68 5.70
C LEU A 291 -8.08 -5.95 6.12
N CYS A 292 -8.32 -7.14 6.65
CA CYS A 292 -9.66 -7.62 6.99
C CYS A 292 -9.71 -8.25 8.38
N ALA A 293 -10.89 -8.25 8.98
CA ALA A 293 -11.18 -8.93 10.23
C ALA A 293 -12.55 -9.62 10.19
N THR A 294 -12.72 -10.62 11.05
CA THR A 294 -13.93 -11.44 11.13
C THR A 294 -14.61 -11.32 12.48
N ALA A 295 -15.94 -11.32 12.49
CA ALA A 295 -16.74 -11.40 13.71
C ALA A 295 -17.95 -12.33 13.52
N THR A 296 -18.55 -12.71 14.65
CA THR A 296 -19.71 -13.61 14.70
C THR A 296 -20.98 -12.83 15.00
N VAL A 297 -22.03 -13.09 14.23
CA VAL A 297 -23.40 -12.63 14.52
C VAL A 297 -24.18 -13.75 15.21
N SER A 298 -24.85 -13.42 16.32
CA SER A 298 -25.74 -14.34 17.06
C SER A 298 -27.20 -13.87 17.02
N ILE A 299 -28.09 -14.67 16.44
CA ILE A 299 -29.52 -14.35 16.35
C ILE A 299 -30.32 -15.24 17.31
N ASP A 300 -31.09 -14.62 18.21
CA ASP A 300 -32.11 -15.31 19.01
C ASP A 300 -33.44 -15.37 18.23
N VAL A 301 -33.78 -16.55 17.74
CA VAL A 301 -35.03 -16.80 17.01
C VAL A 301 -36.10 -17.30 17.97
N GLN A 302 -37.07 -16.46 18.25
CA GLN A 302 -38.16 -16.72 19.18
C GLN A 302 -39.38 -17.34 18.48
N ILE A 303 -40.14 -18.13 19.25
CA ILE A 303 -41.38 -18.72 18.77
C ILE A 303 -42.46 -17.64 18.68
N ASN A 304 -43.17 -17.60 17.55
CA ASN A 304 -44.35 -16.78 17.40
C ASN A 304 -45.61 -17.55 17.85
N TYR A 305 -46.19 -17.19 18.99
CA TYR A 305 -47.41 -17.84 19.47
C TYR A 305 -48.66 -17.26 18.79
N ALA A 306 -49.53 -18.12 18.27
CA ALA A 306 -50.85 -17.70 17.81
C ALA A 306 -51.70 -17.15 18.98
N PRO A 307 -52.51 -16.11 18.78
CA PRO A 307 -53.43 -15.63 19.81
C PRO A 307 -54.46 -16.72 20.14
N VAL A 308 -54.70 -16.93 21.43
CA VAL A 308 -55.76 -17.84 21.90
C VAL A 308 -57.08 -17.07 21.92
N ALA A 309 -58.02 -17.46 21.07
CA ALA A 309 -59.38 -16.95 21.14
C ALA A 309 -60.10 -17.54 22.36
N ASN A 310 -60.80 -16.70 23.13
CA ASN A 310 -61.72 -17.14 24.18
C ASN A 310 -63.14 -17.12 23.61
N ASP A 311 -63.93 -18.15 23.92
CA ASP A 311 -65.34 -18.21 23.51
C ASP A 311 -66.17 -17.16 24.28
N ASP A 312 -66.87 -16.30 23.55
CA ASP A 312 -67.85 -15.38 24.13
C ASP A 312 -69.18 -16.11 24.37
N ALA A 313 -69.66 -16.13 25.62
CA ALA A 313 -70.96 -16.66 25.97
C ALA A 313 -71.96 -15.53 26.24
N ALA A 314 -72.97 -15.40 25.38
CA ALA A 314 -74.13 -14.55 25.61
C ALA A 314 -75.35 -15.43 25.92
N THR A 315 -75.86 -15.35 27.15
CA THR A 315 -77.15 -15.97 27.52
C THR A 315 -78.25 -14.93 27.35
N THR A 316 -79.22 -15.19 26.48
CA THR A 316 -80.49 -14.44 26.44
C THR A 316 -81.52 -15.15 27.30
N ASN A 317 -82.15 -14.45 28.24
CA ASN A 317 -83.33 -14.99 28.91
C ASN A 317 -84.51 -14.97 27.93
N GLU A 318 -85.20 -16.11 27.78
CA GLU A 318 -86.47 -16.15 27.07
C GLU A 318 -87.56 -15.41 27.85
N SER A 319 -88.42 -14.74 27.08
CA SER A 319 -89.72 -14.16 27.47
C SER A 319 -89.71 -12.84 28.24
N THR A 320 -89.87 -11.73 27.50
CA THR A 320 -91.15 -11.00 27.44
C THR A 320 -91.15 -10.05 26.26
N ALA A 321 -91.98 -10.33 25.25
CA ALA A 321 -92.40 -9.32 24.30
C ALA A 321 -93.45 -8.42 24.97
N THR A 322 -93.20 -7.12 25.02
CA THR A 322 -94.26 -6.11 25.09
C THR A 322 -93.93 -4.99 24.13
N PHE A 323 -94.71 -4.91 23.04
CA PHE A 323 -94.86 -3.69 22.26
C PHE A 323 -95.77 -2.71 23.02
N SER A 324 -95.41 -1.44 23.04
CA SER A 324 -96.41 -0.36 23.00
C SER A 324 -95.81 0.88 22.32
N TRP A 325 -96.61 1.47 21.44
CA TRP A 325 -96.39 2.61 20.56
C TRP A 325 -95.84 3.86 21.25
#